data_AF-A0AAD1YS25-F1
#
_entry.id   AF-A0AAD1YS25-F1
#
_cell.length_a   1.000
_cell.length_b   1.000
_cell.length_c   1.000
_cell.angle_alpha   90.00
_cell.angle_beta   90.00
_cell.angle_gamma   90.00
#
_symmetry.space_group_name_H-M   'P 1'
#
loop_
_entity.id
_entity.type
_entity.pdbx_description
1 polymer ?
#
loop_
_entity_poly.entity_id
_entity_poly.type
_entity_poly.pdbx_seq_one_letter_code
_entity_poly.pdbx_strand_id
1 'polypeptide(L)'
;MSTCSESGPPHEALFFVLAFLPVFELVSMTQVCKSLRDAINNDILPWLNIIVELPLNKRLSDDILMKVTSKANGRLRFLALKNCVRVTDDGLLKVVEENPFISKV
;
A
#
# COMPACT_ATOMS: atom_id res chain seq x y z
N MET A 1 -31.32 -20.64 20.31
CA MET A 1 -30.08 -19.99 20.79
C MET A 1 -29.00 -20.40 19.81
N SER A 2 -28.83 -19.63 18.74
CA SER A 2 -27.91 -19.98 17.65
C SER A 2 -26.49 -19.69 18.12
N THR A 3 -25.68 -20.73 18.25
CA THR A 3 -24.25 -20.59 18.51
C THR A 3 -23.61 -19.98 17.27
N CYS A 4 -23.24 -18.70 17.32
CA CYS A 4 -22.24 -18.16 16.41
C CYS A 4 -20.97 -18.98 16.65
N SER A 5 -20.69 -19.92 15.76
CA SER A 5 -19.35 -20.47 15.59
C SER A 5 -18.44 -19.28 15.32
N GLU A 6 -17.63 -18.87 16.30
CA GLU A 6 -16.54 -17.95 16.02
C GLU A 6 -15.63 -18.63 15.01
N SER A 7 -15.72 -18.21 13.75
CA SER A 7 -14.71 -18.53 12.76
C SER A 7 -13.40 -18.00 13.32
N GLY A 8 -12.46 -18.90 13.62
CA GLY A 8 -11.12 -18.54 14.10
C GLY A 8 -10.46 -17.51 13.17
N PRO A 9 -9.36 -16.87 13.61
CA PRO A 9 -8.69 -15.86 12.82
C PRO A 9 -8.40 -16.38 11.41
N PRO A 10 -8.48 -15.52 10.37
CA PRO A 10 -8.16 -15.93 9.01
C PRO A 10 -6.77 -16.55 8.96
N HIS A 11 -6.63 -17.61 8.16
CA HIS A 11 -5.34 -18.27 7.96
C HIS A 11 -4.29 -17.24 7.49
N GLU A 12 -3.08 -17.25 8.07
CA GLU A 12 -2.05 -16.22 7.82
C GLU A 12 -1.72 -16.06 6.33
N ALA A 13 -1.77 -17.16 5.58
CA ALA A 13 -1.57 -17.15 4.13
C ALA A 13 -2.50 -16.19 3.35
N LEU A 14 -3.68 -15.88 3.89
CA LEU A 14 -4.59 -14.90 3.29
C LEU A 14 -3.94 -13.51 3.19
N PHE A 15 -3.11 -13.13 4.16
CA PHE A 15 -2.50 -11.81 4.20
C PHE A 15 -1.42 -11.62 3.14
N PHE A 16 -0.83 -12.69 2.58
CA PHE A 16 0.10 -12.57 1.44
C PHE A 16 -0.57 -11.97 0.20
N VAL A 17 -1.88 -12.14 0.05
CA VAL A 17 -2.64 -11.57 -1.08
C VAL A 17 -2.58 -10.04 -1.07
N LEU A 18 -2.45 -9.41 0.11
CA LEU A 18 -2.36 -7.96 0.25
C LEU A 18 -1.19 -7.37 -0.54
N ALA A 19 -0.12 -8.14 -0.75
CA ALA A 19 1.06 -7.77 -1.54
C ALA A 19 0.81 -7.55 -3.02
N PHE A 20 -0.30 -8.09 -3.53
CA PHE A 20 -0.64 -8.08 -4.94
C PHE A 20 -1.77 -7.11 -5.25
N LEU A 21 -2.31 -6.43 -4.24
CA LEU A 21 -3.38 -5.45 -4.39
C LEU A 21 -2.80 -4.09 -4.81
N PRO A 22 -3.41 -3.38 -5.77
CA PRO A 22 -3.11 -1.97 -5.97
C PRO A 22 -3.46 -1.15 -4.72
N VAL A 23 -2.91 0.07 -4.62
CA VAL A 23 -3.01 0.87 -3.39
C VAL A 23 -4.46 1.11 -2.98
N PHE A 24 -5.38 1.28 -3.93
CA PHE A 24 -6.80 1.53 -3.63
C PHE A 24 -7.46 0.34 -2.93
N GLU A 25 -7.30 -0.85 -3.47
CA GLU A 25 -7.80 -2.09 -2.89
C GLU A 25 -7.12 -2.36 -1.55
N LEU A 26 -5.80 -2.15 -1.47
CA LEU A 26 -5.04 -2.33 -0.23
C LEU A 26 -5.58 -1.44 0.90
N VAL A 27 -5.74 -0.13 0.67
CA VAL A 27 -6.26 0.76 1.73
C VAL A 27 -7.73 0.48 2.03
N SER A 28 -8.51 0.01 1.04
CA SER A 28 -9.90 -0.41 1.24
C SER A 28 -10.01 -1.59 2.22
N MET A 29 -9.05 -2.52 2.20
CA MET A 29 -9.02 -3.65 3.14
C MET A 29 -8.89 -3.23 4.61
N THR A 30 -8.32 -2.05 4.90
CA THR A 30 -8.23 -1.52 6.27
C THR A 30 -9.60 -1.22 6.88
N GLN A 31 -10.64 -1.07 6.05
CA GLN A 31 -12.00 -0.75 6.49
C GLN A 31 -12.89 -1.99 6.66
N VAL A 32 -12.39 -3.18 6.31
CA VAL A 32 -13.16 -4.43 6.38
C VAL A 32 -13.18 -4.99 7.80
N CYS A 33 -11.99 -5.20 8.41
CA CYS A 33 -11.89 -5.69 9.78
C CYS A 33 -10.56 -5.27 10.44
N LYS A 34 -10.46 -5.46 11.76
CA LYS A 34 -9.26 -5.13 12.54
C LYS A 34 -8.04 -5.95 12.10
N SER A 35 -8.19 -7.25 11.87
CA SER A 35 -7.08 -8.12 11.46
C SER A 35 -6.44 -7.69 10.13
N LEU A 36 -7.25 -7.29 9.14
CA LEU A 36 -6.72 -6.77 7.86
C LEU A 36 -6.04 -5.42 8.05
N ARG A 37 -6.64 -4.53 8.84
CA ARG A 37 -6.05 -3.23 9.17
C ARG A 37 -4.69 -3.39 9.85
N ASP A 38 -4.59 -4.32 10.79
CA ASP A 38 -3.36 -4.58 11.54
C ASP A 38 -2.29 -5.20 10.63
N ALA A 39 -2.66 -6.15 9.77
CA ALA A 39 -1.75 -6.72 8.77
C ALA A 39 -1.16 -5.64 7.83
N ILE A 40 -1.98 -4.70 7.37
CA ILE A 40 -1.55 -3.62 6.46
C ILE A 40 -0.68 -2.58 7.16
N ASN A 41 -0.94 -2.31 8.43
CA ASN A 41 -0.22 -1.29 9.19
C ASN A 41 1.11 -1.78 9.77
N ASN A 42 1.20 -3.07 10.09
CA ASN A 42 2.34 -3.65 10.79
C ASN A 42 3.28 -4.47 9.88
N ASP A 43 2.89 -4.71 8.62
CA ASP A 43 3.73 -5.39 7.63
C ASP A 43 4.20 -4.41 6.53
N ILE A 44 5.47 -4.56 6.14
CA ILE A 44 6.09 -3.81 5.04
C ILE A 44 5.79 -4.44 3.67
N LEU A 45 5.50 -5.74 3.65
CA LEU A 45 5.43 -6.54 2.42
C LEU A 45 4.39 -5.99 1.42
N PRO A 46 3.19 -5.54 1.84
CA PRO A 46 2.22 -4.92 0.94
C PRO A 46 2.67 -3.63 0.25
N TRP A 47 3.70 -2.98 0.78
CA TRP A 47 4.15 -1.66 0.36
C TRP A 47 5.42 -1.70 -0.50
N LEU A 48 5.98 -2.88 -0.77
CA LEU A 48 7.23 -3.01 -1.56
C LEU A 48 7.02 -2.75 -3.06
N ASN A 49 5.79 -2.92 -3.57
CA ASN A 49 5.43 -2.70 -4.97
C ASN A 49 4.17 -1.83 -5.02
N ILE A 50 4.33 -0.56 -5.36
CA ILE A 50 3.26 0.43 -5.29
C ILE A 50 2.77 0.73 -6.69
N ILE A 51 1.49 0.44 -6.94
CA ILE A 51 0.79 0.83 -8.17
C ILE A 51 -0.33 1.78 -7.78
N VAL A 52 -0.26 3.01 -8.27
CA VAL A 52 -1.34 3.99 -8.14
C VAL A 52 -1.99 4.20 -9.50
N GLU A 53 -3.29 3.96 -9.54
CA GLU A 53 -4.13 4.18 -10.70
C GLU A 53 -5.50 4.76 -10.28
N LEU A 54 -6.46 4.78 -11.19
CA LEU A 54 -7.83 5.19 -10.86
C LEU A 54 -8.38 4.28 -9.74
N PRO A 55 -9.12 4.83 -8.76
CA PRO A 55 -9.57 6.22 -8.66
C PRO A 55 -8.61 7.15 -7.89
N LEU A 56 -7.48 6.66 -7.37
CA LEU A 56 -6.60 7.43 -6.48
C LEU A 56 -5.66 8.40 -7.20
N ASN A 57 -5.33 8.13 -8.46
CA ASN A 57 -4.38 8.93 -9.24
C ASN A 57 -4.67 10.44 -9.25
N LYS A 58 -5.94 10.85 -9.29
CA LYS A 58 -6.34 12.27 -9.29
C LYS A 58 -6.18 12.93 -7.91
N ARG A 59 -6.13 12.13 -6.85
CA ARG A 59 -6.04 12.60 -5.46
C ARG A 59 -4.62 12.55 -4.91
N LEU A 60 -3.74 11.74 -5.50
CA LEU A 60 -2.36 11.59 -5.10
C LEU A 60 -1.55 12.88 -5.38
N SER A 61 -1.16 13.56 -4.31
CA SER A 61 -0.17 14.64 -4.29
C SER A 61 1.15 14.14 -3.71
N ASP A 62 2.23 14.91 -3.84
CA ASP A 62 3.55 14.56 -3.30
C ASP A 62 3.52 14.21 -1.81
N ASP A 63 2.78 14.96 -1.00
CA ASP A 63 2.65 14.68 0.45
C ASP A 63 1.96 13.34 0.74
N ILE A 64 1.00 12.94 -0.09
CA ILE A 64 0.32 11.64 0.03
C ILE A 64 1.24 10.54 -0.50
N LEU A 65 1.96 10.78 -1.60
CA LEU A 65 2.95 9.86 -2.14
C LEU A 65 3.99 9.52 -1.06
N MET A 66 4.55 10.52 -0.37
CA MET A 66 5.51 10.28 0.70
C MET A 66 4.93 9.47 1.88
N LYS A 67 3.68 9.72 2.26
CA LYS A 67 3.00 8.93 3.31
C LYS A 67 2.81 7.47 2.89
N VAL A 68 2.57 7.23 1.61
CA VAL A 68 2.37 5.89 1.06
C VAL A 68 3.70 5.16 0.90
N THR A 69 4.74 5.80 0.35
CA THR A 69 6.05 5.17 0.13
C THR A 69 6.83 4.97 1.43
N SER A 70 6.65 5.82 2.45
CA SER A 70 7.28 5.62 3.78
C SER A 70 6.85 4.33 4.47
N LYS A 71 5.69 3.76 4.12
CA LYS A 71 5.26 2.42 4.61
C LYS A 71 6.21 1.29 4.18
N ALA A 72 6.94 1.47 3.08
CA ALA A 72 7.96 0.51 2.63
C ALA A 72 9.26 0.60 3.46
N ASN A 73 9.39 1.58 4.36
CA ASN A 73 10.54 1.79 5.24
C ASN A 73 11.89 1.74 4.49
N GLY A 74 11.99 2.49 3.40
CA GLY A 74 13.17 2.58 2.55
C GLY A 74 13.43 1.37 1.64
N ARG A 75 12.52 0.39 1.61
CA ARG A 75 12.65 -0.85 0.83
C ARG A 75 11.73 -0.91 -0.37
N LEU A 76 11.15 0.21 -0.81
CA LEU A 76 10.34 0.25 -2.01
C LEU A 76 11.15 -0.28 -3.19
N ARG A 77 10.60 -1.26 -3.91
CA ARG A 77 11.27 -1.93 -5.05
C ARG A 77 10.75 -1.44 -6.38
N PHE A 78 9.45 -1.14 -6.42
CA PHE A 78 8.72 -0.79 -7.63
C PHE A 78 7.69 0.30 -7.31
N LEU A 79 7.67 1.35 -8.13
CA LEU A 79 6.65 2.39 -8.15
C LEU A 79 6.08 2.49 -9.56
N ALA A 80 4.76 2.58 -9.69
CA ALA A 80 4.09 2.90 -10.94
C ALA A 80 2.95 3.90 -10.69
N LEU A 81 3.05 5.07 -11.30
CA LEU A 81 2.09 6.16 -11.17
C LEU A 81 1.32 6.36 -12.48
N LYS A 82 0.15 5.75 -12.61
CA LYS A 82 -0.67 5.86 -13.83
C LYS A 82 -1.53 7.11 -13.78
N ASN A 83 -1.26 8.07 -14.67
CA ASN A 83 -2.01 9.32 -14.79
C ASN A 83 -2.12 10.13 -13.49
N CYS A 84 -1.05 10.19 -12.68
CA CYS A 84 -1.00 10.94 -11.43
C CYS A 84 -0.56 12.40 -11.67
N VAL A 85 -1.49 13.24 -12.13
CA VAL A 85 -1.18 14.61 -12.62
C VAL A 85 -0.78 15.62 -11.53
N ARG A 86 -0.88 15.26 -10.25
CA ARG A 86 -0.55 16.12 -9.11
C ARG A 86 0.75 15.73 -8.41
N VAL A 87 1.45 14.72 -8.93
CA VAL A 87 2.79 14.33 -8.47
C VAL A 87 3.82 15.11 -9.29
N THR A 88 4.80 15.68 -8.62
CA THR A 88 5.88 16.47 -9.23
C THR A 88 7.20 15.71 -9.24
N ASP A 89 8.15 16.20 -10.02
CA ASP A 89 9.51 15.66 -10.05
C ASP A 89 10.21 15.79 -8.69
N ASP A 90 9.93 16.85 -7.92
CA ASP A 90 10.46 17.01 -6.56
C ASP A 90 9.93 15.90 -5.63
N GLY A 91 8.65 15.56 -5.76
CA GLY A 91 8.04 14.44 -5.05
C GLY A 91 8.68 13.11 -5.42
N LEU A 92 8.93 12.87 -6.70
CA LEU A 92 9.59 11.65 -7.19
C LEU A 92 11.05 11.56 -6.74
N LEU A 93 11.79 12.66 -6.80
CA LEU A 93 13.19 12.72 -6.35
C LEU A 93 13.28 12.32 -4.88
N LYS A 94 12.41 12.87 -4.04
CA LYS A 94 12.36 12.53 -2.62
C LYS A 94 12.02 11.05 -2.36
N VAL A 95 11.14 10.45 -3.16
CA VAL A 95 10.87 9.00 -3.06
C VAL A 95 12.12 8.17 -3.33
N VAL A 96 12.89 8.53 -4.35
CA VAL A 96 14.14 7.83 -4.71
C VAL A 96 15.20 8.00 -3.62
N GLU A 97 15.34 9.22 -3.08
CA GLU A 97 16.26 9.49 -1.98
C GLU A 97 15.93 8.68 -0.71
N GLU A 98 14.65 8.53 -0.37
CA GLU A 98 14.21 7.75 0.79
C GLU A 98 14.20 6.23 0.55
N ASN A 99 14.30 5.76 -0.70
CA ASN A 99 14.22 4.34 -1.07
C ASN A 99 15.38 3.90 -1.97
N PRO A 100 16.58 3.67 -1.40
CA PRO A 100 17.79 3.36 -2.18
C PRO A 100 17.74 2.03 -2.94
N PHE A 101 16.76 1.16 -2.67
CA PHE A 101 16.60 -0.13 -3.33
C PHE A 101 15.53 -0.12 -4.44
N ILE A 102 15.03 1.05 -4.82
CA ILE A 102 14.07 1.16 -5.90
C ILE A 102 14.71 0.77 -7.23
N SER A 103 14.12 -0.20 -7.91
CA SER A 103 14.67 -0.78 -9.15
C SER A 103 13.95 -0.28 -10.39
N LYS A 104 12.72 0.20 -10.23
CA LYS A 104 11.86 0.65 -11.32
C LYS A 104 10.82 1.67 -10.84
N VAL A 105 10.70 2.75 -11.59
CA VAL A 105 9.79 3.89 -11.40
C VAL A 105 9.04 4.13 -12.70
#